data_AF-A0A2P7SQ58-F1
#
_entry.id   AF-A0A2P7SQ58-F1
#
_cell.length_a   1.000
_cell.length_b   1.000
_cell.length_c   1.000
_cell.angle_alpha   90.00
_cell.angle_beta   90.00
_cell.angle_gamma   90.00
#
_symmetry.space_group_name_H-M   'P 1'
#
loop_
_entity.id
_entity.type
_entity.pdbx_description
1 polymer ?
#
loop_
_entity_poly.entity_id
_entity_poly.type
_entity_poly.pdbx_seq_one_letter_code
_entity_poly.pdbx_strand_id
1 'polypeptide(L)' 'MTSVSNKARTYHMTLDDALGRPTISVTDAGALFYGLSRNGAYEAARRGDFDTIRIGGRIVVPVAPIAKKLGLQMKIGAAA' A
#
# COMPACT_ATOMS: atom_id res chain seq x y z
N MET A 1 -3.96 4.63 -25.92
CA MET A 1 -3.30 5.30 -24.78
C MET A 1 -3.60 4.50 -23.50
N THR A 2 -3.53 3.17 -23.61
CA THR A 2 -2.39 2.30 -23.26
C THR A 2 -2.23 2.17 -21.75
N SER A 3 -3.22 1.53 -21.12
CA SER A 3 -3.06 1.00 -19.76
C SER A 3 -2.17 -0.25 -19.87
N VAL A 4 -0.96 -0.15 -19.33
CA VAL A 4 0.05 -1.21 -19.36
C VAL A 4 -0.46 -2.38 -18.52
N SER A 5 -0.91 -3.43 -19.21
CA SER A 5 -1.22 -4.73 -18.63
C SER A 5 0.08 -5.36 -18.10
N ASN A 6 0.30 -5.28 -16.79
CA ASN A 6 1.36 -6.02 -16.12
C ASN A 6 0.79 -7.30 -15.51
N LYS A 7 1.25 -8.43 -16.02
CA LYS A 7 0.87 -9.79 -15.63
C LYS A 7 1.58 -10.16 -14.32
N ALA A 8 1.17 -9.57 -13.20
CA ALA A 8 1.62 -9.93 -11.86
C ALA A 8 0.42 -10.41 -11.04
N ARG A 9 0.46 -11.68 -10.61
CA ARG A 9 -0.47 -12.40 -9.71
C ARG A 9 -1.71 -11.63 -9.26
N THR A 10 -2.88 -12.18 -9.57
CA THR A 10 -4.22 -11.87 -9.02
C THR A 10 -4.18 -11.38 -7.57
N TYR A 11 -3.95 -10.08 -7.38
CA TYR A 11 -4.27 -9.35 -6.16
C TYR A 11 -5.50 -8.54 -6.52
N HIS A 12 -6.63 -8.90 -5.91
CA HIS A 12 -7.95 -8.35 -6.21
C HIS A 12 -8.14 -6.90 -5.70
N MET A 13 -7.04 -6.13 -5.61
CA MET A 13 -7.01 -4.78 -5.09
C MET A 13 -6.15 -3.94 -6.02
N THR A 14 -6.80 -3.00 -6.71
CA THR A 14 -6.12 -2.09 -7.64
C THR A 14 -5.42 -0.97 -6.86
N LEU A 15 -4.44 -0.29 -7.46
CA LEU A 15 -3.74 0.83 -6.81
C LEU A 15 -4.73 1.94 -6.45
N ASP A 16 -5.74 2.18 -7.30
CA ASP A 16 -6.83 3.12 -7.05
C ASP A 16 -7.67 2.73 -5.82
N ASP A 17 -7.98 1.44 -5.62
CA ASP A 17 -8.68 0.95 -4.42
C ASP A 17 -7.84 1.16 -3.15
N ALA A 18 -6.52 1.00 -3.24
CA ALA A 18 -5.64 1.22 -2.11
C ALA A 18 -5.50 2.70 -1.75
N LEU A 19 -5.48 3.59 -2.74
CA LEU A 19 -5.45 5.04 -2.54
C LEU A 19 -6.76 5.60 -1.98
N GLY A 20 -7.88 4.88 -2.16
CA GLY A 20 -9.16 5.20 -1.54
C GLY A 20 -9.28 4.76 -0.07
N ARG A 21 -8.35 3.95 0.45
CA ARG A 21 -8.34 3.48 1.85
C ARG A 21 -7.31 4.23 2.69
N PRO A 22 -7.66 4.66 3.91
CA PRO A 22 -6.70 5.34 4.79
C PRO A 22 -5.58 4.40 5.26
N THR A 23 -5.87 3.11 5.40
CA THR A 23 -4.92 2.09 5.86
C THR A 23 -5.09 0.78 5.08
N ILE A 24 -3.98 0.11 4.79
CA ILE A 24 -3.96 -1.23 4.18
C ILE A 24 -3.07 -2.18 4.98
N SER A 25 -3.05 -3.46 4.62
CA SER A 25 -2.17 -4.42 5.29
C SER A 25 -0.70 -4.22 4.87
N VAL A 26 0.23 -4.69 5.70
CA VAL A 26 1.67 -4.65 5.39
C VAL A 26 1.98 -5.34 4.07
N THR A 27 1.38 -6.51 3.83
CA THR A 27 1.57 -7.28 2.59
C THR A 27 1.13 -6.49 1.37
N ASP A 28 -0.06 -5.88 1.43
CA ASP A 28 -0.62 -5.11 0.32
C ASP A 28 0.22 -3.86 0.06
N ALA A 29 0.67 -3.17 1.12
CA ALA A 29 1.53 -2.02 1.00
C ALA A 29 2.87 -2.36 0.33
N GLY A 30 3.52 -3.44 0.78
CA GLY A 30 4.79 -3.89 0.20
C GLY A 30 4.64 -4.28 -1.27
N ALA A 31 3.57 -5.00 -1.62
CA ALA A 31 3.32 -5.43 -2.98
C ALA A 31 2.97 -4.25 -3.91
N LEU A 32 2.04 -3.38 -3.49
CA LEU A 32 1.51 -2.30 -4.34
C LEU A 32 2.50 -1.15 -4.52
N PHE A 33 3.22 -0.75 -3.47
CA PHE A 33 4.10 0.42 -3.52
C PHE A 33 5.55 0.08 -3.83
N TYR A 34 6.00 -1.12 -3.48
CA TYR A 34 7.43 -1.48 -3.54
C TYR A 34 7.69 -2.79 -4.30
N GLY A 35 6.66 -3.47 -4.82
CA GLY A 35 6.82 -4.75 -5.53
C GLY A 35 7.36 -5.89 -4.66
N LEU A 36 7.22 -5.80 -3.34
CA LEU A 36 7.77 -6.76 -2.39
C LEU A 36 6.90 -8.02 -2.26
N SER A 37 7.56 -9.14 -1.98
CA SER A 37 6.87 -10.35 -1.51
C SER A 37 6.35 -10.15 -0.08
N ARG A 38 5.44 -11.02 0.38
CA ARG A 38 4.90 -10.95 1.75
C ARG A 38 5.99 -10.88 2.82
N ASN A 39 6.99 -11.74 2.74
CA ASN A 39 8.09 -11.74 3.71
C ASN A 39 8.92 -10.46 3.61
N GLY A 40 9.21 -9.98 2.39
CA GLY A 40 9.90 -8.72 2.18
C GLY A 40 9.13 -7.53 2.77
N ALA A 41 7.80 -7.54 2.65
CA ALA A 41 6.94 -6.51 3.23
C ALA A 41 6.99 -6.50 4.76
N TYR A 42 6.92 -7.67 5.41
CA TYR A 42 7.06 -7.76 6.87
C TYR A 42 8.46 -7.38 7.36
N GLU A 43 9.51 -7.73 6.63
CA GLU A 43 10.87 -7.31 6.94
C GLU A 43 11.04 -5.79 6.82
N ALA A 44 10.52 -5.18 5.75
CA ALA A 44 10.54 -3.74 5.56
C ALA A 44 9.74 -3.00 6.64
N ALA A 45 8.57 -3.55 7.03
CA ALA A 45 7.80 -3.07 8.17
C ALA A 45 8.57 -3.18 9.50
N ARG A 46 9.34 -4.25 9.70
CA ARG A 46 10.18 -4.45 10.89
C ARG A 46 11.38 -3.51 10.92
N ARG A 47 11.94 -3.18 9.76
CA ARG A 47 13.05 -2.23 9.58
C ARG A 47 12.62 -0.77 9.73
N GLY A 48 11.33 -0.48 9.51
CA GLY A 48 10.81 0.89 9.52
C GLY A 48 11.01 1.63 8.20
N ASP A 49 11.16 0.90 7.09
CA ASP A 49 11.32 1.49 5.75
C ASP A 49 10.08 2.31 5.36
N PHE A 50 8.91 1.93 5.88
CA PHE A 50 7.67 2.69 5.79
C PHE A 50 6.92 2.69 7.13
N ASP A 51 6.07 3.70 7.31
CA ASP A 51 5.33 3.88 8.55
C ASP A 51 4.38 2.71 8.77
N THR A 52 4.39 2.15 9.98
CA THR A 52 3.50 1.06 10.38
C THR A 52 2.82 1.45 11.68
N ILE A 53 1.52 1.19 11.74
CA ILE A 53 0.70 1.43 12.92
C ILE A 53 0.28 0.06 13.45
N ARG A 54 0.62 -0.22 14.70
CA ARG A 54 0.16 -1.42 15.41
C ARG A 54 -1.08 -1.08 16.21
N ILE A 55 -2.19 -1.75 15.89
CA ILE A 55 -3.46 -1.61 16.60
C ILE A 55 -3.77 -2.99 17.20
N GLY A 56 -3.52 -3.12 18.51
CA GLY A 56 -3.60 -4.41 19.20
C GLY A 56 -2.68 -5.46 18.56
N GLY A 57 -3.26 -6.57 18.09
CA GLY A 57 -2.56 -7.66 17.41
C GLY A 57 -2.36 -7.46 15.89
N ARG A 58 -2.85 -6.35 15.31
CA ARG A 58 -2.80 -6.11 13.86
C ARG A 58 -1.79 -5.03 13.50
N ILE A 59 -1.02 -5.25 12.43
CA ILE A 59 -0.13 -4.26 11.85
C ILE A 59 -0.76 -3.75 10.56
N VAL A 60 -0.97 -2.43 10.48
CA VAL A 60 -1.50 -1.75 9.30
C VAL A 60 -0.55 -0.66 8.85
N VAL A 61 -0.61 -0.33 7.57
CA VAL A 61 0.23 0.68 6.96
C VAL A 61 -0.65 1.84 6.51
N PRO A 62 -0.43 3.06 7.04
CA PRO A 62 -1.09 4.26 6.54
C PRO A 62 -0.59 4.57 5.13
N VAL A 63 -1.54 4.77 4.21
CA VAL A 63 -1.21 4.98 2.79
C VAL A 63 -0.74 6.41 2.53
N ALA A 64 -1.21 7.38 3.32
CA ALA A 64 -0.83 8.80 3.22
C ALA A 64 0.67 9.12 3.28
N PRO A 65 1.43 8.64 4.27
CA PRO A 65 2.87 8.88 4.28
C PRO A 65 3.59 8.22 3.11
N ILE A 66 3.14 7.05 2.65
CA ILE A 66 3.74 6.37 1.50
C ILE A 66 3.46 7.16 0.22
N ALA A 67 2.21 7.55 -0.02
CA ALA A 67 1.85 8.35 -1.17
C ALA A 67 2.61 9.68 -1.20
N LYS A 68 2.74 10.35 -0.05
CA LYS A 68 3.55 11.57 0.09
C LYS A 68 5.02 11.33 -0.25
N LYS A 69 5.63 10.25 0.25
CA LYS A 69 7.04 9.91 -0.02
C LYS A 69 7.29 9.58 -1.50
N LEU A 70 6.30 8.98 -2.17
CA LEU A 70 6.38 8.60 -3.58
C LEU A 70 5.90 9.69 -4.54
N GLY A 71 5.44 10.84 -4.04
CA GLY A 71 4.86 11.91 -4.87
C GLY A 71 3.53 11.54 -5.51
N LEU A 72 2.84 10.52 -4.99
CA LEU A 72 1.54 10.07 -5.48
C LEU A 72 0.43 10.90 -4.84
N GLN A 73 -0.50 11.39 -5.66
CA GLN A 73 -1.71 12.05 -5.17
C GLN A 73 -2.70 11.00 -4.66
N MET A 74 -3.03 11.09 -3.37
CA MET A 74 -4.12 10.30 -2.82
C MET A 74 -5.47 10.92 -3.18
N LYS A 75 -6.42 10.08 -3.57
CA LYS A 75 -7.84 10.43 -3.62
C LYS A 75 -8.50 9.94 -2.33
N ILE A 76 -8.27 10.62 -1.23
CA ILE A 76 -9.03 10.38 0.00
C ILE A 76 -10.39 11.05 -0.19
N GLY A 77 -11.45 10.25 -0.32
CA GLY A 77 -12.86 10.65 -0.22
C GLY A 77 -13.28 11.82 -1.11
N ALA A 78 -13.85 11.53 -2.28
CA ALA A 78 -14.99 12.33 -2.71
C ALA A 78 -16.10 12.07 -1.68
N ALA A 79 -16.20 12.94 -0.67
CA ALA A 79 -17.38 12.99 0.18
C ALA A 79 -18.57 13.34 -0.73
N ALA A 80 -19.53 12.42 -0.82
CA ALA A 80 -20.88 12.68 -1.28
C ALA A 80 -21.79 12.77 -0.05
#